data_AF-A0A2H6BAT6-F1
#
_entry.id   AF-A0A2H6BAT6-F1
#
_cell.length_a   1.000
_cell.length_b   1.000
_cell.length_c   1.000
_cell.angle_alpha   90.00
_cell.angle_beta   90.00
_cell.angle_gamma   90.00
#
_symmetry.space_group_name_H-M   'P 1'
#
loop_
_entity.id
_entity.type
_entity.pdbx_description
1 polymer ?
#
loop_
_entity_poly.entity_id
_entity_poly.type
_entity_poly.pdbx_seq_one_letter_code
_entity_poly.pdbx_strand_id
1 'polypeptide(L)'
;MTNYSPRKDDLIKAFPERISTPPALLLAFADWLATHPWGSVGAFDLSPGWSDHMIFGGERFFREFALFLRLPDGSRAGYWLSDNRPLEQAPIVLVGSEGEAETWAPDLPSFLVRLATADFDDAGAASDLMPNHDDTAPNLRGALAAWLGARLGASGAGRLKRPRADEPDAFREWYLTAAREPETDLAHDPDTHAMTKLLERYRPPASAAPWDVTTLSVGWAGDHVEIVNASAGHEAVPEKDALTPHLAALRRKAAERTPGVGLWHNAWITIANEDPARLDAIYLFEPKFFLGQPPASAFRADQATAPRAARRVPDWLARLLA
;
A
#
# COMPACT_ATOMS: atom_id res chain seq x y z
N MET A 1 2.87 -28.02 -6.42
CA MET A 1 2.96 -26.81 -5.58
C MET A 1 3.73 -25.77 -6.36
N THR A 2 3.23 -24.54 -6.38
CA THR A 2 3.93 -23.40 -6.99
C THR A 2 4.95 -22.89 -5.98
N ASN A 3 6.18 -22.61 -6.42
CA ASN A 3 7.16 -21.94 -5.57
C ASN A 3 6.77 -20.49 -5.33
N TYR A 4 7.36 -19.84 -4.32
CA TYR A 4 7.30 -18.38 -4.27
C TYR A 4 7.83 -17.81 -5.59
N SER A 5 7.23 -16.72 -6.06
CA SER A 5 7.65 -16.01 -7.26
C SER A 5 8.06 -14.57 -6.90
N PRO A 6 9.16 -14.39 -6.15
CA PRO A 6 9.57 -13.08 -5.70
C PRO A 6 9.99 -12.23 -6.90
N ARG A 7 9.49 -11.00 -6.97
CA ARG A 7 9.86 -10.05 -8.02
C ARG A 7 11.18 -9.38 -7.69
N LYS A 8 12.26 -10.16 -7.62
CA LYS A 8 13.56 -9.73 -7.11
C LYS A 8 14.09 -8.46 -7.80
N ASP A 9 14.02 -8.42 -9.13
CA ASP A 9 14.51 -7.28 -9.92
C ASP A 9 13.67 -6.01 -9.68
N ASP A 10 12.42 -6.18 -9.26
CA ASP A 10 11.53 -5.07 -8.93
C ASP A 10 11.64 -4.63 -7.46
N LEU A 11 12.32 -5.37 -6.58
CA LEU A 11 12.38 -5.02 -5.15
C LEU A 11 12.88 -3.60 -4.91
N ILE A 12 13.76 -3.08 -5.77
CA ILE A 12 14.24 -1.69 -5.70
C ILE A 12 13.10 -0.66 -5.83
N LYS A 13 11.98 -1.01 -6.47
CA LYS A 13 10.77 -0.17 -6.59
C LYS A 13 10.10 0.08 -5.23
N ALA A 14 10.30 -0.79 -4.24
CA ALA A 14 9.83 -0.54 -2.88
C ALA A 14 10.59 0.62 -2.21
N PHE A 15 11.84 0.86 -2.57
CA PHE A 15 12.72 1.76 -1.83
C PHE A 15 12.70 3.19 -2.40
N PRO A 16 12.72 4.23 -1.53
CA PRO A 16 12.86 5.61 -1.96
C PRO A 16 14.19 5.82 -2.69
N GLU A 17 14.25 6.86 -3.55
CA GLU A 17 15.40 7.12 -4.44
C GLU A 17 16.73 7.28 -3.70
N ARG A 18 16.71 7.75 -2.45
CA ARG A 18 17.90 7.87 -1.59
C ARG A 18 18.57 6.52 -1.27
N ILE A 19 17.87 5.41 -1.49
CA ILE A 19 18.40 4.05 -1.33
C ILE A 19 18.63 3.47 -2.74
N SER A 20 19.88 3.30 -3.13
CA SER A 20 20.24 2.85 -4.48
C SER A 20 20.07 1.34 -4.71
N THR A 21 20.14 0.55 -3.64
CA THR A 21 20.15 -0.92 -3.69
C THR A 21 19.36 -1.51 -2.53
N PRO A 22 18.52 -2.53 -2.74
CA PRO A 22 17.89 -3.24 -1.63
C PRO A 22 18.95 -3.91 -0.74
N PRO A 23 18.66 -4.16 0.55
CA PRO A 23 19.57 -4.88 1.44
C PRO A 23 19.99 -6.22 0.84
N ALA A 24 21.28 -6.54 0.87
CA ALA A 24 21.80 -7.80 0.32
C ALA A 24 21.13 -9.04 0.93
N LEU A 25 20.78 -8.98 2.22
CA LEU A 25 20.04 -10.04 2.90
C LEU A 25 18.62 -10.24 2.32
N LEU A 26 17.93 -9.16 1.94
CA LEU A 26 16.60 -9.24 1.31
C LEU A 26 16.69 -9.88 -0.08
N LEU A 27 17.70 -9.51 -0.86
CA LEU A 27 17.94 -10.10 -2.19
C LEU A 27 18.28 -11.60 -2.09
N ALA A 28 19.14 -11.97 -1.15
CA ALA A 28 19.47 -13.37 -0.90
C ALA A 28 18.27 -14.17 -0.39
N PHE A 29 17.41 -13.55 0.42
CA PHE A 29 16.16 -14.18 0.88
C PHE A 29 15.18 -14.39 -0.27
N ALA A 30 15.06 -13.44 -1.19
CA ALA A 30 14.28 -13.60 -2.42
C ALA A 30 14.79 -14.79 -3.25
N ASP A 31 16.11 -14.92 -3.44
CA ASP A 31 16.70 -16.09 -4.14
C ASP A 31 16.36 -17.41 -3.44
N TRP A 32 16.39 -17.42 -2.10
CA TRP A 32 16.03 -18.60 -1.33
C TRP A 32 14.54 -18.94 -1.50
N LEU A 33 13.63 -17.98 -1.39
CA LEU A 33 12.20 -18.21 -1.55
C LEU A 33 11.85 -18.79 -2.93
N ALA A 34 12.49 -18.31 -4.00
CA ALA A 34 12.24 -18.78 -5.37
C ALA A 34 12.46 -20.30 -5.56
N THR A 35 13.26 -20.94 -4.70
CA THR A 35 13.51 -22.38 -4.76
C THR A 35 12.59 -23.21 -3.87
N HIS A 36 11.64 -22.59 -3.17
CA HIS A 36 10.80 -23.26 -2.18
C HIS A 36 9.30 -23.07 -2.44
N PRO A 37 8.44 -24.04 -2.06
CA PRO A 37 7.00 -23.95 -2.21
C PRO A 37 6.41 -22.72 -1.50
N TRP A 38 5.48 -22.03 -2.16
CA TRP A 38 4.70 -20.97 -1.52
C TRP A 38 3.94 -21.52 -0.30
N GLY A 39 3.87 -20.75 0.78
CA GLY A 39 3.29 -21.16 2.06
C GLY A 39 4.26 -21.90 3.00
N SER A 40 5.40 -22.40 2.49
CA SER A 40 6.34 -23.21 3.30
C SER A 40 6.97 -22.49 4.50
N VAL A 41 6.96 -21.15 4.50
CA VAL A 41 7.39 -20.31 5.63
C VAL A 41 6.39 -19.20 5.94
N GLY A 42 5.12 -19.35 5.52
CA GLY A 42 4.05 -18.35 5.65
C GLY A 42 3.44 -17.96 4.30
N ALA A 43 2.19 -17.51 4.31
CA ALA A 43 1.46 -17.05 3.14
C ALA A 43 1.77 -15.57 2.86
N PHE A 44 2.68 -15.30 1.93
CA PHE A 44 3.01 -13.93 1.52
C PHE A 44 3.71 -13.90 0.15
N ASP A 45 3.76 -12.72 -0.45
CA ASP A 45 4.55 -12.43 -1.64
C ASP A 45 5.60 -11.34 -1.35
N LEU A 46 6.82 -11.52 -1.87
CA LEU A 46 7.77 -10.41 -2.01
C LEU A 46 7.37 -9.55 -3.21
N SER A 47 6.47 -8.60 -2.96
CA SER A 47 5.82 -7.74 -3.95
C SER A 47 6.00 -6.27 -3.57
N PRO A 48 6.90 -5.53 -4.25
CA PRO A 48 7.10 -4.12 -3.98
C PRO A 48 5.83 -3.34 -4.32
N GLY A 49 5.49 -2.36 -3.49
CA GLY A 49 4.42 -1.44 -3.80
C GLY A 49 3.87 -0.76 -2.56
N TRP A 50 3.87 0.56 -2.61
CA TRP A 50 3.04 1.36 -1.72
C TRP A 50 1.61 1.34 -2.23
N SER A 51 0.65 1.29 -1.31
CA SER A 51 -0.70 1.69 -1.66
C SER A 51 -1.30 2.56 -0.57
N ASP A 52 -1.87 3.65 -1.02
CA ASP A 52 -2.59 4.67 -0.29
C ASP A 52 -3.99 4.25 0.17
N HIS A 53 -4.52 3.11 -0.29
CA HIS A 53 -5.77 2.58 0.26
C HIS A 53 -5.65 2.14 1.73
N MET A 54 -4.42 1.93 2.21
CA MET A 54 -4.14 1.49 3.58
C MET A 54 -3.89 2.65 4.54
N ILE A 55 -3.52 3.82 3.99
CA ILE A 55 -3.31 5.07 4.73
C ILE A 55 -3.89 6.17 3.87
N PHE A 56 -5.01 6.75 4.28
CA PHE A 56 -5.64 7.85 3.54
C PHE A 56 -4.67 9.02 3.36
N GLY A 57 -4.55 9.51 2.12
CA GLY A 57 -3.54 10.52 1.77
C GLY A 57 -2.09 10.01 1.91
N GLY A 58 -1.91 8.69 1.92
CA GLY A 58 -0.64 8.02 2.15
C GLY A 58 0.39 8.28 1.05
N GLU A 59 0.00 8.87 -0.08
CA GLU A 59 0.95 9.33 -1.09
C GLU A 59 1.99 10.30 -0.51
N ARG A 60 1.64 11.04 0.56
CA ARG A 60 2.56 11.93 1.28
C ARG A 60 3.71 11.17 1.94
N PHE A 61 3.44 9.97 2.44
CA PHE A 61 4.39 9.18 3.22
C PHE A 61 5.19 8.19 2.37
N PHE A 62 5.02 8.15 1.05
CA PHE A 62 5.71 7.16 0.20
C PHE A 62 7.23 7.11 0.45
N ARG A 63 7.87 8.26 0.74
CA ARG A 63 9.33 8.32 0.98
C ARG A 63 9.75 7.84 2.38
N GLU A 64 8.79 7.58 3.24
CA GLU A 64 8.97 7.10 4.61
C GLU A 64 8.81 5.59 4.70
N PHE A 65 8.61 4.88 3.58
CA PHE A 65 8.46 3.44 3.61
C PHE A 65 9.26 2.75 2.51
N ALA A 66 9.63 1.50 2.81
CA ALA A 66 9.97 0.52 1.80
C ALA A 66 9.22 -0.78 2.05
N LEU A 67 7.96 -0.81 1.59
CA LEU A 67 7.08 -1.98 1.70
C LEU A 67 7.40 -3.00 0.60
N PHE A 68 7.90 -4.16 1.00
CA PHE A 68 8.39 -5.20 0.10
C PHE A 68 7.65 -6.53 0.26
N LEU A 69 6.83 -6.68 1.29
CA LEU A 69 6.06 -7.88 1.58
C LEU A 69 4.57 -7.57 1.51
N ARG A 70 3.80 -8.46 0.89
CA ARG A 70 2.34 -8.40 0.80
C ARG A 70 1.73 -9.69 1.33
N LEU A 71 0.75 -9.56 2.21
CA LEU A 71 -0.07 -10.66 2.71
C LEU A 71 -1.34 -10.88 1.85
N PRO A 72 -1.97 -12.07 1.92
CA PRO A 72 -3.19 -12.40 1.21
C PRO A 72 -4.35 -11.41 1.40
N ASP A 73 -4.54 -10.92 2.63
CA ASP A 73 -5.57 -9.93 3.01
C ASP A 73 -5.35 -8.54 2.36
N GLY A 74 -4.16 -8.29 1.79
CA GLY A 74 -3.77 -7.00 1.22
C GLY A 74 -2.81 -6.20 2.10
N SER A 75 -2.63 -6.60 3.36
CA SER A 75 -1.67 -6.05 4.30
C SER A 75 -0.26 -6.02 3.74
N ARG A 76 0.51 -5.01 4.15
CA ARG A 76 1.85 -4.74 3.62
C ARG A 76 2.83 -4.60 4.76
N ALA A 77 4.03 -5.13 4.56
CA ALA A 77 5.11 -4.97 5.52
C ALA A 77 6.43 -4.57 4.86
N GLY A 78 7.26 -3.89 5.64
CA GLY A 78 8.59 -3.48 5.22
C GLY A 78 9.16 -2.40 6.11
N TYR A 79 10.16 -1.67 5.62
CA TYR A 79 10.84 -0.67 6.44
C TYR A 79 9.97 0.57 6.67
N TRP A 80 9.96 1.07 7.90
CA TRP A 80 9.56 2.44 8.22
C TRP A 80 10.79 3.35 8.33
N LEU A 81 10.94 4.22 7.35
CA LEU A 81 12.09 5.08 7.06
C LEU A 81 11.80 6.56 7.36
N SER A 82 10.89 6.84 8.30
CA SER A 82 10.55 8.20 8.69
C SER A 82 11.78 8.98 9.19
N ASP A 83 11.72 10.31 9.12
CA ASP A 83 12.81 11.22 9.49
C ASP A 83 14.15 10.97 8.77
N ASN A 84 14.11 10.45 7.53
CA ASN A 84 15.29 10.05 6.76
C ASN A 84 16.18 9.01 7.48
N ARG A 85 15.57 8.20 8.35
CA ARG A 85 16.26 7.14 9.08
C ARG A 85 17.02 6.20 8.13
N PRO A 86 18.29 5.84 8.44
CA PRO A 86 19.03 4.82 7.71
C PRO A 86 18.37 3.44 7.80
N LEU A 87 18.54 2.61 6.77
CA LEU A 87 17.96 1.26 6.72
C LEU A 87 18.38 0.39 7.90
N GLU A 88 19.62 0.53 8.35
CA GLU A 88 20.21 -0.26 9.42
C GLU A 88 19.59 0.02 10.80
N GLN A 89 18.84 1.12 10.92
CA GLN A 89 18.16 1.55 12.14
C GLN A 89 16.63 1.51 11.99
N ALA A 90 16.14 1.19 10.80
CA ALA A 90 14.73 1.23 10.46
C ALA A 90 14.01 -0.07 10.84
N PRO A 91 12.92 0.00 11.61
CA PRO A 91 12.15 -1.17 11.94
C PRO A 91 11.42 -1.72 10.72
N ILE A 92 11.11 -3.01 10.77
CA ILE A 92 10.11 -3.63 9.90
C ILE A 92 8.75 -3.46 10.57
N VAL A 93 7.81 -2.86 9.86
CA VAL A 93 6.45 -2.57 10.33
C VAL A 93 5.43 -3.24 9.42
N LEU A 94 4.24 -3.45 9.96
CA LEU A 94 3.03 -3.85 9.26
C LEU A 94 2.09 -2.66 9.12
N VAL A 95 1.56 -2.48 7.91
CA VAL A 95 0.35 -1.69 7.64
C VAL A 95 -0.74 -2.69 7.23
N GLY A 96 -1.73 -2.88 8.10
CA GLY A 96 -2.82 -3.83 7.95
C GLY A 96 -4.00 -3.28 7.15
N SER A 97 -4.74 -4.17 6.47
CA SER A 97 -5.83 -3.77 5.57
C SER A 97 -7.05 -3.19 6.28
N GLU A 98 -7.22 -3.51 7.55
CA GLU A 98 -8.29 -2.99 8.40
C GLU A 98 -7.78 -1.84 9.30
N GLY A 99 -6.62 -1.28 8.97
CA GLY A 99 -6.00 -0.17 9.67
C GLY A 99 -5.13 -0.58 10.85
N GLU A 100 -4.70 -1.84 10.91
CA GLU A 100 -3.69 -2.28 11.89
C GLU A 100 -2.33 -1.62 11.61
N ALA A 101 -1.62 -1.27 12.67
CA ALA A 101 -0.28 -0.72 12.58
C ALA A 101 0.56 -1.28 13.73
N GLU A 102 1.65 -1.97 13.38
CA GLU A 102 2.49 -2.69 14.34
C GLU A 102 3.95 -2.71 13.89
N THR A 103 4.87 -2.54 14.84
CA THR A 103 6.29 -2.85 14.65
C THR A 103 6.53 -4.36 14.78
N TRP A 104 6.88 -5.01 13.67
CA TRP A 104 7.20 -6.43 13.61
C TRP A 104 8.66 -6.76 13.93
N ALA A 105 9.62 -5.88 13.68
CA ALA A 105 11.00 -6.14 14.07
C ALA A 105 11.81 -4.85 14.14
N PRO A 106 12.88 -4.82 14.96
CA PRO A 106 13.79 -3.69 14.96
C PRO A 106 14.62 -3.56 13.67
N ASP A 107 14.82 -4.66 12.94
CA ASP A 107 15.55 -4.70 11.67
C ASP A 107 15.16 -5.94 10.82
N LEU A 108 15.60 -5.97 9.55
CA LEU A 108 15.32 -7.09 8.64
C LEU A 108 15.88 -8.44 9.12
N PRO A 109 17.13 -8.56 9.61
CA PRO A 109 17.61 -9.80 10.21
C PRO A 109 16.68 -10.35 11.31
N SER A 110 16.23 -9.49 12.24
CA SER A 110 15.30 -9.87 13.30
C SER A 110 13.93 -10.30 12.75
N PHE A 111 13.40 -9.61 11.74
CA PHE A 111 12.16 -10.02 11.08
C PHE A 111 12.27 -11.42 10.46
N LEU A 112 13.35 -11.70 9.72
CA LEU A 112 13.54 -13.02 9.11
C LEU A 112 13.75 -14.12 10.14
N VAL A 113 14.40 -13.82 11.27
CA VAL A 113 14.50 -14.76 12.39
C VAL A 113 13.12 -15.04 12.99
N ARG A 114 12.27 -14.01 13.22
CA ARG A 114 10.88 -14.21 13.67
C ARG A 114 10.07 -15.08 12.71
N LEU A 115 10.23 -14.86 11.40
CA LEU A 115 9.63 -15.72 10.37
C LEU A 115 10.14 -17.16 10.47
N ALA A 116 11.45 -17.37 10.65
CA ALA A 116 12.01 -18.71 10.81
C ALA A 116 11.57 -19.42 12.10
N THR A 117 11.16 -18.69 13.13
CA THR A 117 10.71 -19.28 14.40
C THR A 117 9.20 -19.28 14.60
N ALA A 118 8.43 -18.73 13.64
CA ALA A 118 6.99 -18.48 13.80
C ALA A 118 6.68 -17.68 15.09
N ASP A 119 7.50 -16.68 15.38
CA ASP A 119 7.33 -15.80 16.55
C ASP A 119 6.45 -14.61 16.20
N PHE A 120 5.19 -14.87 15.86
CA PHE A 120 4.14 -13.89 15.61
C PHE A 120 2.90 -14.27 16.42
N ASP A 121 2.03 -13.29 16.67
CA ASP A 121 0.74 -13.59 17.26
C ASP A 121 -0.10 -14.39 16.25
N ASP A 122 -0.87 -15.36 16.74
CA ASP A 122 -1.69 -16.27 15.92
C ASP A 122 -3.03 -15.67 15.49
N ALA A 123 -3.25 -14.39 15.80
CA ALA A 123 -4.44 -13.63 15.47
C ALA A 123 -4.11 -12.41 14.58
N GLY A 124 -5.12 -11.93 13.84
CA GLY A 124 -5.00 -10.78 12.95
C GLY A 124 -4.12 -11.06 11.71
N ALA A 125 -3.63 -10.01 11.07
CA ALA A 125 -2.84 -10.10 9.83
C ALA A 125 -1.57 -10.96 9.97
N ALA A 126 -0.96 -11.01 11.16
CA ALA A 126 0.24 -11.81 11.39
C ALA A 126 -0.02 -13.33 11.34
N SER A 127 -1.29 -13.77 11.42
CA SER A 127 -1.67 -15.18 11.31
C SER A 127 -1.29 -15.80 9.97
N ASP A 128 -1.26 -15.03 8.87
CA ASP A 128 -0.77 -15.48 7.56
C ASP A 128 0.72 -15.87 7.58
N LEU A 129 1.48 -15.34 8.55
CA LEU A 129 2.88 -15.70 8.77
C LEU A 129 3.07 -16.90 9.68
N MET A 130 1.99 -17.53 10.18
CA MET A 130 2.04 -18.71 11.03
C MET A 130 1.86 -20.00 10.22
N PRO A 131 2.33 -21.16 10.72
CA PRO A 131 2.03 -22.44 10.08
C PRO A 131 0.51 -22.71 10.10
N ASN A 132 -0.09 -22.89 8.93
CA ASN A 132 -1.47 -23.35 8.84
C ASN A 132 -1.48 -24.89 8.74
N HIS A 133 -2.24 -25.55 9.60
CA HIS A 133 -2.36 -27.02 9.59
C HIS A 133 -3.14 -27.55 8.37
N ASP A 134 -3.94 -26.70 7.73
CA ASP A 134 -4.68 -27.02 6.52
C ASP A 134 -3.86 -26.78 5.23
N ASP A 135 -2.69 -26.15 5.34
CA ASP A 135 -1.81 -25.94 4.19
C ASP A 135 -1.15 -27.25 3.76
N THR A 136 -1.22 -27.51 2.46
CA THR A 136 -0.57 -28.69 1.85
C THR A 136 0.95 -28.52 1.73
N ALA A 137 1.47 -27.31 1.91
CA ALA A 137 2.89 -27.00 1.75
C ALA A 137 3.73 -27.56 2.92
N PRO A 138 4.96 -28.06 2.66
CA PRO A 138 5.84 -28.51 3.74
C PRO A 138 6.28 -27.32 4.60
N ASN A 139 6.32 -27.49 5.92
CA ASN A 139 6.89 -26.47 6.82
C ASN A 139 8.43 -26.49 6.71
N LEU A 140 9.01 -25.43 6.15
CA LEU A 140 10.44 -25.28 5.90
C LEU A 140 11.12 -24.24 6.80
N ARG A 141 10.48 -23.85 7.90
CA ARG A 141 11.04 -22.87 8.85
C ARG A 141 12.36 -23.31 9.48
N GLY A 142 12.53 -24.61 9.75
CA GLY A 142 13.83 -25.15 10.19
C GLY A 142 14.94 -24.99 9.15
N ALA A 143 14.60 -25.13 7.86
CA ALA A 143 15.56 -24.88 6.77
C ALA A 143 15.88 -23.39 6.62
N LEU A 144 14.88 -22.51 6.79
CA LEU A 144 15.09 -21.06 6.83
C LEU A 144 16.00 -20.65 8.00
N ALA A 145 15.77 -21.20 9.20
CA ALA A 145 16.60 -20.93 10.38
C ALA A 145 18.06 -21.33 10.14
N ALA A 146 18.30 -22.51 9.56
CA ALA A 146 19.64 -22.97 9.21
C ALA A 146 20.29 -22.06 8.14
N TRP A 147 19.54 -21.67 7.11
CA TRP A 147 19.98 -20.77 6.05
C TRP A 147 20.36 -19.38 6.57
N LEU A 148 19.61 -18.85 7.54
CA LEU A 148 19.90 -17.61 8.25
C LEU A 148 21.14 -17.76 9.14
N GLY A 149 21.25 -18.84 9.91
CA GLY A 149 22.39 -19.11 10.78
C GLY A 149 23.73 -19.12 10.04
N ALA A 150 23.76 -19.72 8.84
CA ALA A 150 24.95 -19.72 7.99
C ALA A 150 25.36 -18.32 7.49
N ARG A 151 24.43 -17.36 7.40
CA ARG A 151 24.67 -16.00 6.89
C ARG A 151 24.93 -14.98 7.98
N LEU A 152 24.21 -15.09 9.09
CA LEU A 152 24.31 -14.17 10.22
C LEU A 152 25.40 -14.59 11.22
N GLY A 153 25.80 -15.86 11.21
CA GLY A 153 26.77 -16.41 12.16
C GLY A 153 26.33 -16.19 13.62
N ALA A 154 27.30 -15.99 14.52
CA ALA A 154 27.03 -15.71 15.93
C ALA A 154 26.17 -14.45 16.16
N SER A 155 26.17 -13.51 15.21
CA SER A 155 25.37 -12.28 15.30
C SER A 155 23.86 -12.54 15.14
N GLY A 156 23.44 -13.72 14.64
CA GLY A 156 22.04 -14.11 14.51
C GLY A 156 21.43 -14.72 15.78
N ALA A 157 22.26 -15.38 16.61
CA ALA A 157 21.79 -16.20 17.75
C ALA A 157 21.11 -15.39 18.88
N GLY A 158 21.35 -14.07 18.95
CA GLY A 158 20.75 -13.16 19.95
C GLY A 158 19.71 -12.19 19.38
N ARG A 159 19.23 -12.39 18.15
CA ARG A 159 18.35 -11.43 17.43
C ARG A 159 16.85 -11.65 17.63
N LEU A 160 16.45 -12.68 18.39
CA LEU A 160 15.11 -12.78 18.93
C LEU A 160 14.94 -11.72 20.02
N LYS A 161 14.57 -10.52 19.58
CA LYS A 161 14.03 -9.48 20.46
C LYS A 161 12.62 -9.21 19.97
N ARG A 162 11.64 -9.82 20.63
CA ARG A 162 10.27 -9.32 20.57
C ARG A 162 10.35 -7.87 21.08
N PRO A 163 9.84 -6.86 20.35
CA PRO A 163 9.44 -5.62 21.00
C PRO A 163 8.55 -6.03 22.18
N ARG A 164 8.88 -5.61 23.40
CA ARG A 164 8.09 -6.10 24.54
C ARG A 164 6.68 -5.53 24.42
N ALA A 165 5.66 -6.32 24.78
CA ALA A 165 4.27 -5.89 24.65
C ALA A 165 3.93 -4.63 25.48
N ASP A 166 4.77 -4.29 26.46
CA ASP A 166 4.71 -3.09 27.29
C ASP A 166 5.54 -1.90 26.77
N GLU A 167 6.32 -2.07 25.70
CA GLU A 167 7.06 -0.98 25.08
C GLU A 167 6.14 -0.16 24.16
N PRO A 168 6.16 1.18 24.25
CA PRO A 168 5.44 2.04 23.32
C PRO A 168 5.85 1.76 21.87
N ASP A 169 4.87 1.45 21.02
CA ASP A 169 5.10 1.27 19.60
C ASP A 169 5.01 2.64 18.90
N ALA A 170 6.16 3.27 18.70
CA ALA A 170 6.27 4.57 18.05
C ALA A 170 5.65 4.58 16.63
N PHE A 171 5.68 3.45 15.92
CA PHE A 171 5.04 3.35 14.61
C PHE A 171 3.52 3.41 14.74
N ARG A 172 2.96 2.66 15.68
CA ARG A 172 1.52 2.69 15.97
C ARG A 172 1.06 4.07 16.42
N GLU A 173 1.82 4.74 17.29
CA GLU A 173 1.51 6.10 17.72
C GLU A 173 1.52 7.09 16.54
N TRP A 174 2.56 7.03 15.69
CA TRP A 174 2.63 7.82 14.46
C TRP A 174 1.42 7.54 13.54
N TYR A 175 1.06 6.27 13.36
CA TYR A 175 -0.05 5.86 12.50
C TYR A 175 -1.40 6.41 13.01
N LEU A 176 -1.63 6.35 14.32
CA LEU A 176 -2.87 6.82 14.92
C LEU A 176 -2.98 8.35 14.99
N THR A 177 -1.88 9.07 14.80
CA THR A 177 -1.81 10.53 14.91
C THR A 177 -1.45 11.19 13.58
N ALA A 178 -0.18 11.17 13.20
CA ALA A 178 0.36 11.83 12.02
C ALA A 178 -0.24 11.30 10.70
N ALA A 179 -0.51 9.98 10.62
CA ALA A 179 -1.04 9.41 9.38
C ALA A 179 -2.49 9.83 9.07
N ARG A 180 -3.19 10.48 10.02
CA ARG A 180 -4.55 11.04 9.85
C ARG A 180 -4.58 12.52 9.44
N GLU A 181 -3.44 13.21 9.54
CA GLU A 181 -3.33 14.61 9.09
C GLU A 181 -3.74 14.78 7.62
N PRO A 182 -3.34 13.90 6.67
CA PRO A 182 -3.73 14.05 5.27
C PRO A 182 -5.23 13.94 5.03
N GLU A 183 -5.91 13.05 5.74
CA GLU A 183 -7.36 12.89 5.71
C GLU A 183 -8.04 14.16 6.25
N THR A 184 -7.55 14.67 7.38
CA THR A 184 -8.05 15.91 7.99
C THR A 184 -7.89 17.09 7.03
N ASP A 185 -6.72 17.27 6.43
CA ASP A 185 -6.48 18.33 5.45
C ASP A 185 -7.43 18.22 4.25
N LEU A 186 -7.61 17.02 3.73
CA LEU A 186 -8.43 16.76 2.57
C LEU A 186 -9.91 17.04 2.88
N ALA A 187 -10.38 16.68 4.07
CA ALA A 187 -11.73 16.97 4.54
C ALA A 187 -12.02 18.49 4.61
N HIS A 188 -11.00 19.31 4.92
CA HIS A 188 -11.12 20.77 4.99
C HIS A 188 -10.85 21.48 3.65
N ASP A 189 -10.43 20.76 2.60
CA ASP A 189 -10.12 21.36 1.30
C ASP A 189 -11.41 21.95 0.66
N PRO A 190 -11.38 23.19 0.14
CA PRO A 190 -12.54 23.81 -0.52
C PRO A 190 -13.13 22.98 -1.67
N ASP A 191 -12.29 22.25 -2.42
CA ASP A 191 -12.74 21.39 -3.51
C ASP A 191 -13.49 20.16 -2.98
N THR A 192 -13.04 19.58 -1.86
CA THR A 192 -13.75 18.49 -1.17
C THR A 192 -15.11 18.96 -0.65
N HIS A 193 -15.20 20.15 -0.06
CA HIS A 193 -16.47 20.73 0.37
C HIS A 193 -17.42 21.00 -0.81
N ALA A 194 -16.90 21.48 -1.94
CA ALA A 194 -17.71 21.71 -3.13
C ALA A 194 -18.24 20.40 -3.72
N MET A 195 -17.37 19.37 -3.82
CA MET A 195 -17.78 18.02 -4.22
C MET A 195 -18.83 17.44 -3.28
N THR A 196 -18.65 17.56 -1.96
CA THR A 196 -19.61 17.05 -0.97
C THR A 196 -21.01 17.61 -1.22
N LYS A 197 -21.12 18.92 -1.49
CA LYS A 197 -22.42 19.55 -1.80
C LYS A 197 -23.06 19.02 -3.08
N LEU A 198 -22.25 18.76 -4.12
CA LEU A 198 -22.74 18.17 -5.37
C LEU A 198 -23.25 16.73 -5.17
N LEU A 199 -22.67 16.01 -4.21
CA LEU A 199 -22.91 14.59 -3.97
C LEU A 199 -23.99 14.31 -2.91
N GLU A 200 -24.64 15.33 -2.36
CA GLU A 200 -25.58 15.19 -1.24
C GLU A 200 -26.73 14.20 -1.52
N ARG A 201 -27.19 14.11 -2.78
CA ARG A 201 -28.24 13.16 -3.19
C ARG A 201 -27.85 11.68 -3.02
N TYR A 202 -26.56 11.40 -2.91
CA TYR A 202 -26.00 10.06 -2.75
C TYR A 202 -25.78 9.69 -1.28
N ARG A 203 -26.09 10.61 -0.35
CA ARG A 203 -26.10 10.33 1.09
C ARG A 203 -27.00 9.12 1.35
N PRO A 204 -26.51 8.12 2.10
CA PRO A 204 -27.38 7.10 2.64
C PRO A 204 -28.48 7.74 3.51
N PRO A 205 -29.61 7.05 3.73
CA PRO A 205 -30.60 7.51 4.69
C PRO A 205 -30.00 7.63 6.10
N ALA A 206 -30.49 8.57 6.92
CA ALA A 206 -30.03 8.71 8.31
C ALA A 206 -30.23 7.44 9.16
N SER A 207 -31.15 6.55 8.77
CA SER A 207 -31.39 5.25 9.41
C SER A 207 -30.46 4.14 8.94
N ALA A 208 -29.60 4.40 7.95
CA ALA A 208 -28.65 3.42 7.43
C ALA A 208 -27.57 3.11 8.47
N ALA A 209 -27.01 1.90 8.39
CA ALA A 209 -25.92 1.52 9.28
C ALA A 209 -24.65 2.32 8.95
N PRO A 210 -23.69 2.47 9.89
CA PRO A 210 -22.47 3.25 9.65
C PRO A 210 -21.62 2.77 8.47
N TRP A 211 -21.73 1.49 8.09
CA TRP A 211 -21.03 0.90 6.95
C TRP A 211 -21.81 0.96 5.64
N ASP A 212 -23.07 1.42 5.67
CA ASP A 212 -23.87 1.62 4.46
C ASP A 212 -23.42 2.93 3.80
N VAL A 213 -22.51 2.83 2.83
CA VAL A 213 -21.94 3.97 2.11
C VAL A 213 -22.22 3.91 0.62
N THR A 214 -22.35 5.08 -0.03
CA THR A 214 -22.30 5.15 -1.48
C THR A 214 -20.85 5.34 -1.93
N THR A 215 -20.38 4.50 -2.85
CA THR A 215 -19.04 4.63 -3.43
C THR A 215 -19.15 4.99 -4.90
N LEU A 216 -18.52 6.09 -5.30
CA LEU A 216 -18.31 6.43 -6.70
C LEU A 216 -16.88 6.05 -7.10
N SER A 217 -16.72 5.44 -8.28
CA SER A 217 -15.40 5.17 -8.85
C SER A 217 -15.06 6.25 -9.87
N VAL A 218 -13.82 6.74 -9.82
CA VAL A 218 -13.29 7.75 -10.73
C VAL A 218 -12.16 7.14 -11.55
N GLY A 219 -12.34 7.10 -12.87
CA GLY A 219 -11.28 6.78 -13.82
C GLY A 219 -10.80 8.04 -14.52
N TRP A 220 -9.48 8.29 -14.58
CA TRP A 220 -8.92 9.50 -15.19
C TRP A 220 -7.62 9.26 -15.96
N ALA A 221 -7.62 9.58 -17.26
CA ALA A 221 -6.40 9.68 -18.06
C ALA A 221 -6.50 10.82 -19.08
N GLY A 222 -5.60 11.81 -19.03
CA GLY A 222 -5.65 13.00 -19.90
C GLY A 222 -7.01 13.72 -19.80
N ASP A 223 -7.64 13.94 -20.95
CA ASP A 223 -8.99 14.53 -21.05
C ASP A 223 -10.12 13.49 -20.86
N HIS A 224 -9.78 12.20 -20.74
CA HIS A 224 -10.75 11.15 -20.49
C HIS A 224 -11.02 11.03 -18.99
N VAL A 225 -12.24 11.38 -18.59
CA VAL A 225 -12.73 11.29 -17.21
C VAL A 225 -14.02 10.50 -17.21
N GLU A 226 -14.13 9.52 -16.31
CA GLU A 226 -15.39 8.89 -15.96
C GLU A 226 -15.59 8.89 -14.45
N ILE A 227 -16.85 9.05 -14.05
CA ILE A 227 -17.27 8.97 -12.65
C ILE A 227 -18.54 8.13 -12.67
N VAL A 228 -18.49 6.98 -12.02
CA VAL A 228 -19.58 5.99 -12.02
C VAL A 228 -20.01 5.63 -10.61
N ASN A 229 -21.28 5.29 -10.42
CA ASN A 229 -21.77 4.80 -9.15
C ASN A 229 -21.45 3.29 -8.98
N ALA A 230 -20.37 2.98 -8.28
CA ALA A 230 -19.94 1.59 -8.05
C ALA A 230 -20.93 0.83 -7.17
N SER A 231 -21.63 1.51 -6.26
CA SER A 231 -22.70 0.93 -5.44
C SER A 231 -23.99 0.63 -6.24
N ALA A 232 -24.15 1.20 -7.44
CA ALA A 232 -25.36 1.06 -8.25
C ALA A 232 -25.05 0.65 -9.70
N GLY A 233 -24.23 -0.39 -9.89
CA GLY A 233 -24.04 -1.02 -11.20
C GLY A 233 -23.11 -0.30 -12.18
N HIS A 234 -22.34 0.69 -11.73
CA HIS A 234 -21.37 1.47 -12.52
C HIS A 234 -22.01 2.36 -13.60
N GLU A 235 -23.20 2.89 -13.35
CA GLU A 235 -23.80 3.92 -14.20
C GLU A 235 -23.10 5.27 -14.05
N ALA A 236 -23.03 6.03 -15.15
CA ALA A 236 -22.46 7.38 -15.15
C ALA A 236 -23.24 8.32 -14.22
N VAL A 237 -22.52 9.14 -13.46
CA VAL A 237 -23.16 10.16 -12.61
C VAL A 237 -23.42 11.45 -13.41
N PRO A 238 -24.61 12.08 -13.31
CA PRO A 238 -24.93 13.31 -14.02
C PRO A 238 -24.13 14.52 -13.51
N GLU A 239 -23.62 14.47 -12.28
CA GLU A 239 -22.77 15.50 -11.68
C GLU A 239 -21.34 15.53 -12.25
N LYS A 240 -21.00 14.61 -13.18
CA LYS A 240 -19.63 14.43 -13.69
C LYS A 240 -18.96 15.75 -14.07
N ASP A 241 -19.62 16.55 -14.91
CA ASP A 241 -19.02 17.79 -15.44
C ASP A 241 -18.81 18.84 -14.32
N ALA A 242 -19.68 18.86 -13.31
CA ALA A 242 -19.54 19.74 -12.14
C ALA A 242 -18.46 19.25 -11.17
N LEU A 243 -18.27 17.93 -11.02
CA LEU A 243 -17.24 17.33 -10.17
C LEU A 243 -15.84 17.45 -10.76
N THR A 244 -15.73 17.37 -12.09
CA THR A 244 -14.46 17.34 -12.83
C THR A 244 -13.50 18.47 -12.43
N PRO A 245 -13.86 19.77 -12.40
CA PRO A 245 -12.90 20.82 -12.02
C PRO A 245 -12.35 20.67 -10.59
N HIS A 246 -13.16 20.22 -9.64
CA HIS A 246 -12.74 20.00 -8.25
C HIS A 246 -11.80 18.81 -8.12
N LEU A 247 -12.14 17.69 -8.76
CA LEU A 247 -11.27 16.52 -8.82
C LEU A 247 -9.94 16.83 -9.54
N ALA A 248 -9.96 17.63 -10.62
CA ALA A 248 -8.74 18.07 -11.30
C ALA A 248 -7.84 18.90 -10.38
N ALA A 249 -8.42 19.78 -9.57
CA ALA A 249 -7.68 20.57 -8.58
C ALA A 249 -7.05 19.67 -7.51
N LEU A 250 -7.80 18.74 -6.92
CA LEU A 250 -7.29 17.77 -5.94
C LEU A 250 -6.20 16.87 -6.53
N ARG A 251 -6.40 16.38 -7.76
CA ARG A 251 -5.42 15.58 -8.53
C ARG A 251 -4.09 16.31 -8.72
N ARG A 252 -4.16 17.61 -9.05
CA ARG A 252 -2.99 18.47 -9.22
C ARG A 252 -2.30 18.77 -7.88
N LYS A 253 -3.06 19.16 -6.86
CA LYS A 253 -2.55 19.43 -5.50
C LYS A 253 -1.77 18.22 -4.96
N ALA A 254 -2.26 17.00 -5.16
CA ALA A 254 -1.56 15.78 -4.76
C ALA A 254 -0.20 15.62 -5.46
N ALA A 255 -0.16 15.82 -6.78
CA ALA A 255 1.08 15.71 -7.56
C ALA A 255 2.10 16.81 -7.24
N GLU A 256 1.64 18.04 -7.01
CA GLU A 256 2.49 19.17 -6.60
C GLU A 256 3.07 18.97 -5.20
N ARG A 257 2.27 18.45 -4.27
CA ARG A 257 2.67 18.20 -2.88
C ARG A 257 3.76 17.12 -2.77
N THR A 258 3.65 16.06 -3.57
CA THR A 258 4.60 14.93 -3.54
C THR A 258 5.25 14.72 -4.91
N PRO A 259 6.35 15.45 -5.21
CA PRO A 259 7.07 15.28 -6.47
C PRO A 259 7.49 13.83 -6.72
N GLY A 260 7.19 13.35 -7.93
CA GLY A 260 7.45 11.98 -8.38
C GLY A 260 6.33 10.98 -8.09
N VAL A 261 5.24 11.35 -7.40
CA VAL A 261 4.04 10.48 -7.30
C VAL A 261 3.21 10.47 -8.59
N GLY A 262 3.28 11.57 -9.36
CA GLY A 262 2.51 11.81 -10.57
C GLY A 262 1.01 11.98 -10.32
N LEU A 263 0.20 11.92 -11.38
CA LEU A 263 -1.25 11.98 -11.24
C LEU A 263 -1.81 10.58 -10.94
N TRP A 264 -2.80 10.47 -10.05
CA TRP A 264 -3.57 9.25 -9.87
C TRP A 264 -4.47 9.01 -11.10
N HIS A 265 -4.74 7.74 -11.43
CA HIS A 265 -5.60 7.37 -12.56
C HIS A 265 -6.89 6.68 -12.13
N ASN A 266 -6.95 6.32 -10.86
CA ASN A 266 -8.11 5.73 -10.20
C ASN A 266 -8.29 6.42 -8.85
N ALA A 267 -9.54 6.64 -8.46
CA ALA A 267 -9.88 7.05 -7.10
C ALA A 267 -11.29 6.57 -6.74
N TRP A 268 -11.56 6.44 -5.45
CA TRP A 268 -12.91 6.24 -4.93
C TRP A 268 -13.37 7.49 -4.19
N ILE A 269 -14.65 7.82 -4.34
CA ILE A 269 -15.32 8.82 -3.53
C ILE A 269 -16.34 8.09 -2.64
N THR A 270 -16.09 8.07 -1.35
CA THR A 270 -16.98 7.45 -0.36
C THR A 270 -17.87 8.51 0.28
N ILE A 271 -19.18 8.28 0.27
CA ILE A 271 -20.19 9.17 0.83
C ILE A 271 -20.90 8.40 1.96
N ALA A 272 -20.63 8.81 3.20
CA ALA A 272 -21.28 8.32 4.41
C ALA A 272 -22.39 9.28 4.86
N ASN A 273 -23.01 9.07 6.04
CA ASN A 273 -24.12 9.93 6.49
C ASN A 273 -23.71 11.31 7.00
N GLU A 274 -22.61 11.41 7.75
CA GLU A 274 -22.27 12.64 8.49
C GLU A 274 -20.93 13.27 8.07
N ASP A 275 -20.09 12.52 7.35
CA ASP A 275 -18.75 12.96 6.97
C ASP A 275 -18.72 13.70 5.62
N PRO A 276 -17.75 14.61 5.39
CA PRO A 276 -17.45 15.06 4.03
C PRO A 276 -17.22 13.87 3.09
N ALA A 277 -17.51 14.06 1.80
CA ALA A 277 -17.19 13.03 0.80
C ALA A 277 -15.68 12.76 0.83
N ARG A 278 -15.29 11.51 1.08
CA ARG A 278 -13.89 11.12 1.21
C ARG A 278 -13.34 10.69 -0.14
N LEU A 279 -12.20 11.26 -0.56
CA LEU A 279 -11.52 10.88 -1.79
C LEU A 279 -10.30 10.01 -1.49
N ASP A 280 -10.36 8.77 -1.95
CA ASP A 280 -9.30 7.78 -1.80
C ASP A 280 -8.61 7.61 -3.16
N ALA A 281 -7.50 8.32 -3.36
CA ALA A 281 -6.67 8.16 -4.56
C ALA A 281 -6.03 6.75 -4.57
N ILE A 282 -5.76 6.23 -5.76
CA ILE A 282 -5.14 4.91 -5.93
C ILE A 282 -4.05 5.01 -7.02
N TYR A 283 -2.79 4.86 -6.64
CA TYR A 283 -1.66 4.96 -7.58
C TYR A 283 -1.19 3.61 -8.12
N LEU A 284 -1.36 2.53 -7.36
CA LEU A 284 -0.73 1.25 -7.66
C LEU A 284 -1.51 0.44 -8.71
N PHE A 285 -2.83 0.36 -8.56
CA PHE A 285 -3.67 -0.51 -9.37
C PHE A 285 -4.00 0.09 -10.74
N GLU A 286 -4.10 -0.79 -11.74
CA GLU A 286 -4.56 -0.41 -13.07
C GLU A 286 -6.00 0.10 -12.98
N PRO A 287 -6.29 1.32 -13.45
CA PRO A 287 -7.64 1.88 -13.38
C PRO A 287 -8.60 1.03 -14.21
N LYS A 288 -9.80 0.82 -13.69
CA LYS A 288 -10.90 0.25 -14.47
C LYS A 288 -11.71 1.39 -15.06
N PHE A 289 -11.87 1.38 -16.38
CA PHE A 289 -12.78 2.25 -17.10
C PHE A 289 -14.01 1.46 -17.56
N PHE A 290 -15.18 1.86 -17.08
CA PHE A 290 -16.46 1.19 -17.35
C PHE A 290 -17.17 1.74 -18.59
N LEU A 291 -16.92 2.99 -18.96
CA LEU A 291 -17.62 3.69 -20.03
C LEU A 291 -16.79 3.87 -21.31
N GLY A 292 -15.54 3.41 -21.29
CA GLY A 292 -14.66 3.37 -22.46
C GLY A 292 -13.19 3.44 -22.09
N GLN A 293 -12.35 2.67 -22.77
CA GLN A 293 -10.91 2.66 -22.46
C GLN A 293 -10.21 3.89 -23.07
N PRO A 294 -9.47 4.68 -22.27
CA PRO A 294 -8.67 5.77 -22.81
C PRO A 294 -7.48 5.23 -23.62
N PRO A 295 -7.03 5.98 -24.64
CA PRO A 295 -5.84 5.59 -25.40
C PRO A 295 -4.57 5.74 -24.54
N ALA A 296 -3.53 4.96 -24.86
CA ALA A 296 -2.23 5.07 -24.21
C ALA A 296 -1.62 6.49 -24.25
N SER A 297 -1.95 7.29 -25.28
CA SER A 297 -1.54 8.69 -25.38
C SER A 297 -2.07 9.56 -24.24
N ALA A 298 -3.23 9.23 -23.65
CA ALA A 298 -3.80 9.97 -22.53
C ALA A 298 -2.95 9.78 -21.25
N PHE A 299 -2.53 8.54 -20.97
CA PHE A 299 -1.61 8.25 -19.87
C PHE A 299 -0.23 8.88 -20.08
N ARG A 300 0.27 8.90 -21.33
CA ARG A 300 1.52 9.60 -21.68
C ARG A 300 1.42 11.11 -21.44
N ALA A 301 0.29 11.74 -21.74
CA ALA A 301 0.07 13.16 -21.49
C ALA A 301 0.10 13.49 -19.99
N ASP A 302 -0.55 12.66 -19.17
CA ASP A 302 -0.50 12.78 -17.70
C ASP A 302 0.92 12.60 -17.17
N GLN A 303 1.63 11.57 -17.64
CA GLN A 303 3.03 11.32 -17.26
C GLN A 303 3.97 12.45 -17.70
N ALA A 304 3.70 13.13 -18.82
CA ALA A 304 4.45 14.29 -19.26
C ALA A 304 4.18 15.53 -18.37
N THR A 305 2.94 15.69 -17.90
CA THR A 305 2.51 16.83 -17.09
C THR A 305 3.02 16.74 -15.66
N ALA A 306 2.88 15.56 -15.04
CA ALA A 306 3.35 15.29 -13.69
C ALA A 306 4.01 13.90 -13.67
N PRO A 307 5.33 13.85 -13.95
CA PRO A 307 6.05 12.59 -14.06
C PRO A 307 6.06 11.80 -12.76
N ARG A 308 5.69 10.53 -12.86
CA ARG A 308 6.04 9.53 -11.83
C ARG A 308 7.54 9.26 -11.87
N ALA A 309 8.15 9.17 -10.70
CA ALA A 309 9.50 8.64 -10.56
C ALA A 309 9.56 7.22 -11.15
N ALA A 310 10.67 6.87 -11.82
CA ALA A 310 10.78 5.61 -12.56
C ALA A 310 10.45 4.37 -11.69
N ARG A 311 10.85 4.40 -10.41
CA ARG A 311 10.59 3.34 -9.43
C ARG A 311 9.12 3.23 -8.99
N ARG A 312 8.32 4.24 -9.29
CA ARG A 312 6.90 4.35 -8.92
C ARG A 312 5.96 4.15 -10.11
N VAL A 313 6.51 3.85 -11.28
CA VAL A 313 5.72 3.45 -12.44
C VAL A 313 5.31 1.99 -12.25
N PRO A 314 4.03 1.69 -11.98
CA PRO A 314 3.57 0.31 -11.91
C PRO A 314 3.64 -0.34 -13.31
N ASP A 315 3.71 -1.67 -13.37
CA ASP A 315 3.98 -2.35 -14.65
C ASP A 315 2.92 -2.08 -15.70
N TRP A 316 1.66 -1.95 -15.29
CA TRP A 316 0.57 -1.63 -16.21
C TRP A 316 0.81 -0.28 -16.89
N LEU A 317 1.29 0.72 -16.14
CA LEU A 317 1.60 2.04 -16.68
C LEU A 317 2.87 1.96 -17.54
N ALA A 318 3.89 1.22 -17.10
CA ALA A 318 5.10 1.01 -17.89
C ALA A 318 4.80 0.42 -19.28
N ARG A 319 3.86 -0.54 -19.37
CA ARG A 319 3.39 -1.11 -20.64
C ARG A 319 2.70 -0.08 -21.54
N LEU A 320 1.93 0.86 -20.97
CA LEU A 320 1.24 1.91 -21.73
C LEU A 320 2.19 3.03 -22.18
N LEU A 321 3.27 3.25 -21.44
CA LEU A 321 4.26 4.28 -21.75
C LEU A 321 5.26 3.84 -22.84
N ALA A 322 5.50 2.53 -22.96
CA ALA A 322 6.31 1.93 -24.03
C ALA A 322 5.72 2.19 -25.44
#